data_AF-A0A7V6WGJ3-F1
#
_entry.id   AF-A0A7V6WGJ3-F1
#
_cell.length_a   1.000
_cell.length_b   1.000
_cell.length_c   1.000
_cell.angle_alpha   90.00
_cell.angle_beta   90.00
_cell.angle_gamma   90.00
#
_symmetry.space_group_name_H-M   'P 1'
#
loop_
_entity.id
_entity.type
_entity.pdbx_description
1 polymer ?
#
loop_
_entity_poly.entity_id
_entity_poly.type
_entity_poly.pdbx_seq_one_letter_code
_entity_poly.pdbx_strand_id
1 'polypeptide(L)' 'MIRNEQLCIGCNRCNRGCPVNIPVASKKQVTDIRCMTCLQCVDVCPVLGALDLRIHVPPAFKKEKQALEQ' A
#
# COMPACT_ATOMS: atom_id res chain seq x y z
N MET A 1 1.77 2.97 -3.30
CA MET A 1 1.61 2.28 -2.00
C MET A 1 1.87 3.25 -0.86
N ILE A 2 0.99 3.26 0.15
CA ILE A 2 1.14 4.05 1.38
C ILE A 2 1.06 3.11 2.58
N ARG A 3 1.97 3.29 3.54
CA ARG A 3 2.01 2.57 4.81
C ARG A 3 1.19 3.33 5.85
N ASN A 4 0.29 2.63 6.54
CA ASN A 4 -0.39 3.15 7.72
C ASN A 4 0.47 2.89 8.96
N GLU A 5 0.98 3.95 9.58
CA GLU A 5 1.89 3.86 10.72
C GLU A 5 1.22 3.34 11.99
N GLN A 6 -0.10 3.53 12.13
CA GLN A 6 -0.86 3.07 13.29
C GLN A 6 -1.15 1.56 13.24
N LEU A 7 -1.25 0.98 12.04
CA LEU A 7 -1.51 -0.44 11.84
C LEU A 7 -0.22 -1.26 11.64
N CYS A 8 0.87 -0.60 11.22
CA CYS A 8 2.11 -1.30 10.94
C CYS A 8 2.79 -1.80 12.23
N ILE A 9 2.87 -3.12 12.40
CA ILE A 9 3.53 -3.78 13.54
C ILE A 9 5.06 -3.95 13.38
N GLY A 10 5.70 -3.29 12.40
CA GLY A 10 7.15 -3.34 12.24
C GLY A 10 7.75 -4.70 11.85
N CYS A 11 6.97 -5.64 11.32
CA CYS A 11 7.43 -7.01 11.05
C CYS A 11 8.39 -7.18 9.85
N ASN A 12 8.59 -6.13 9.04
CA ASN A 12 9.48 -6.11 7.87
C ASN A 12 9.21 -7.16 6.76
N ARG A 13 8.07 -7.86 6.77
CA ARG A 13 7.71 -8.86 5.75
C ARG A 13 7.61 -8.26 4.35
N CYS A 14 7.10 -7.04 4.23
CA CYS A 14 6.99 -6.31 2.98
C CYS A 14 8.35 -6.04 2.30
N ASN A 15 9.45 -5.97 3.04
CA ASN A 15 10.80 -5.86 2.46
C ASN A 15 11.17 -7.16 1.72
N ARG A 16 10.88 -8.31 2.34
CA ARG A 16 11.18 -9.63 1.77
C ARG A 16 10.26 -9.98 0.60
N GLY A 17 9.00 -9.56 0.65
CA GLY A 17 8.05 -9.75 -0.43
C GLY A 17 8.29 -8.84 -1.65
N CYS A 18 9.19 -7.85 -1.55
CA CYS A 18 9.49 -6.99 -2.69
C CYS A 18 10.51 -7.65 -3.62
N PRO A 19 10.16 -8.00 -4.88
CA PRO A 19 11.04 -8.74 -5.77
C PRO A 19 12.26 -7.91 -6.23
N VAL A 20 12.20 -6.58 -6.05
CA VAL A 20 13.28 -5.63 -6.36
C VAL A 20 13.96 -5.08 -5.11
N ASN A 21 13.78 -5.74 -3.96
CA ASN A 21 14.44 -5.42 -2.68
C ASN A 21 14.29 -3.96 -2.22
N ILE A 22 13.12 -3.34 -2.44
CA ILE A 22 12.83 -2.03 -1.86
C ILE A 22 12.63 -2.18 -0.34
N PRO A 23 13.23 -1.33 0.51
CA PRO A 23 12.98 -1.31 1.94
C PRO A 23 11.61 -0.67 2.24
N VAL A 24 10.53 -1.35 1.88
CA VAL A 24 9.13 -0.88 1.99
C VAL A 24 8.77 -0.46 3.43
N ALA A 25 9.19 -1.23 4.44
CA ALA A 25 8.89 -0.99 5.84
C ALA A 25 9.43 0.35 6.37
N SER A 26 10.50 0.85 5.77
CA SER A 26 11.14 2.13 6.13
C SER A 26 10.53 3.33 5.39
N LYS A 27 9.59 3.11 4.46
CA LYS A 27 8.98 4.16 3.64
C LYS A 27 7.52 4.37 4.02
N LYS A 28 7.15 5.62 4.30
CA LYS A 28 5.74 6.02 4.46
C LYS A 28 4.96 5.88 3.15
N GLN A 29 5.59 6.22 2.04
CA GLN A 29 5.07 6.05 0.69
C GLN A 29 6.15 5.44 -0.19
N VAL A 30 5.79 4.43 -0.98
CA VAL A 30 6.72 3.85 -1.96
C VAL A 30 6.68 4.68 -3.24
N THR A 31 7.72 5.48 -3.44
CA THR A 31 7.97 6.32 -4.62
C THR A 31 9.23 5.89 -5.38
N ASP A 32 9.76 4.71 -5.05
CA ASP A 32 10.99 4.19 -5.66
C ASP A 32 10.75 3.87 -7.15
N ILE A 33 11.62 4.35 -8.04
CA ILE A 33 11.48 4.18 -9.50
C ILE A 33 11.51 2.71 -9.92
N ARG A 34 12.10 1.83 -9.11
CA ARG A 34 12.16 0.38 -9.37
C ARG A 34 10.84 -0.32 -9.01
N CYS A 35 9.91 0.36 -8.34
CA CYS A 35 8.63 -0.22 -7.96
C CYS A 35 7.77 -0.46 -9.20
N MET A 36 7.60 -1.73 -9.57
CA MET A 36 6.76 -2.15 -10.70
C MET A 36 5.27 -2.32 -10.32
N THR A 37 4.87 -1.86 -9.14
CA THR A 37 3.47 -1.96 -8.65
C THR A 37 2.93 -3.40 -8.65
N CYS A 38 3.77 -4.39 -8.33
CA CYS A 38 3.38 -5.81 -8.31
C CYS A 38 2.50 -6.22 -7.11
N LEU A 39 2.28 -5.32 -6.15
CA LEU A 39 1.46 -5.49 -4.95
C LEU A 39 1.88 -6.60 -3.97
N GLN A 40 2.97 -7.34 -4.20
CA GLN A 40 3.42 -8.40 -3.29
C GLN A 40 3.68 -7.91 -1.85
N CYS A 41 4.10 -6.66 -1.67
CA CYS A 41 4.29 -6.10 -0.33
C CYS A 41 3.00 -5.94 0.48
N VAL A 42 1.85 -5.80 -0.19
CA VAL A 42 0.51 -5.81 0.42
C VAL A 42 0.09 -7.24 0.73
N ASP A 43 0.28 -8.15 -0.22
CA ASP A 43 -0.10 -9.56 -0.11
C ASP A 43 0.59 -10.27 1.08
N VAL A 44 1.88 -10.02 1.27
CA VAL A 44 2.63 -10.59 2.42
C VAL A 44 2.40 -9.84 3.74
N CYS A 45 1.63 -8.74 3.73
CA CYS A 45 1.40 -7.95 4.93
C CYS A 45 0.40 -8.67 5.84
N PRO A 46 0.78 -9.04 7.07
CA PRO A 46 -0.11 -9.79 7.96
C PRO A 46 -1.21 -8.92 8.60
N VAL A 47 -1.12 -7.60 8.46
CA VAL A 47 -2.10 -6.66 9.03
C VAL A 47 -2.84 -6.00 7.89
N LEU A 48 -4.14 -6.31 7.80
CA LEU A 48 -5.03 -5.72 6.82
C LEU A 48 -5.02 -4.19 6.94
N GLY A 49 -4.87 -3.50 5.81
CA GLY A 49 -4.86 -2.03 5.75
C GLY A 49 -3.57 -1.36 6.25
N ALA A 50 -2.56 -2.11 6.69
CA ALA A 50 -1.27 -1.52 7.05
C ALA A 50 -0.46 -1.05 5.82
N LEU A 51 -0.75 -1.61 4.65
CA LEU A 51 -0.20 -1.24 3.35
C LEU A 51 -1.33 -1.22 2.32
N ASP A 52 -1.49 -0.11 1.61
CA ASP A 52 -2.57 0.06 0.63
C ASP A 52 -2.11 0.81 -0.63
N LEU A 53 -2.78 0.50 -1.75
CA LEU A 53 -2.68 1.27 -2.97
C LEU A 53 -3.70 2.42 -2.93
N ARG A 54 -3.20 3.66 -2.83
CA ARG A 54 -4.02 4.86 -3.00
C ARG A 54 -3.92 5.37 -4.43
N ILE A 55 -5.06 5.41 -5.11
CA ILE A 55 -5.20 5.99 -6.44
C ILE A 55 -5.76 7.40 -6.25
N HIS A 56 -5.08 8.39 -6.84
CA HIS A 56 -5.63 9.73 -6.93
C HIS A 56 -6.62 9.77 -8.09
N VAL A 57 -7.90 9.88 -7.77
CA VAL A 57 -8.96 10.01 -8.77
C VAL A 57 -9.24 11.49 -8.98
N PRO A 58 -9.13 12.02 -10.23
CA PRO A 58 -9.46 13.40 -10.51
C PRO A 58 -10.93 13.69 -10.19
N PRO A 59 -11.27 14.93 -9.78
CA PRO A 59 -12.65 15.28 -9.42
C PRO A 59 -13.66 15.03 -10.54
N ALA A 60 -13.24 15.11 -11.81
CA ALA A 60 -14.09 14.80 -12.97
C ALA A 60 -14.59 13.34 -13.03
N PHE A 61 -13.97 12.41 -12.31
CA PHE A 61 -14.30 10.97 -12.31
C PHE A 61 -14.95 10.49 -10.99
N LYS A 62 -15.32 11.40 -10.08
CA LYS A 62 -16.06 11.05 -8.86
C LYS A 62 -17.54 10.77 -9.18
N LYS A 63 -17.87 9.53 -9.58
CA LYS A 63 -19.24 9.00 -9.52
C LYS A 63 -19.31 7.75 -8.63
N GLU A 64 -20.22 7.83 -7.66
CA GLU A 64 -20.91 6.73 -6.96
C GLU A 64 -20.08 5.77 -6.07
N LYS A 65 -19.81 6.18 -4.83
CA LYS A 65 -19.66 5.24 -3.69
C LYS A 65 -20.31 5.82 -2.43
N GLN A 66 -21.62 6.03 -2.50
CA GLN A 66 -22.52 6.18 -1.35
C GLN A 66 -23.58 5.06 -1.42
N ALA A 67 -23.14 3.80 -1.39
CA ALA A 67 -24.03 2.64 -1.28
C ALA A 67 -23.22 1.38 -0.90
N LEU A 68 -22.54 1.38 0.26
CA LEU A 68 -22.17 0.14 0.97
C LEU A 68 -21.79 0.41 2.44
N GLU A 69 -22.55 1.31 3.08
CA GLU A 69 -22.62 1.48 4.54
C GLU A 69 -24.10 1.62 4.91
N GLN A 70 -24.88 0.56 4.65
CA GLN A 70 -26.17 0.29 5.30
C GLN A 70 -26.05 -1.05 6.00
#